data_AF-A0A182D288-F1
#
_entry.id   AF-A0A182D288-F1
#
_cell.length_a   1.000
_cell.length_b   1.000
_cell.length_c   1.000
_cell.angle_alpha   90.00
_cell.angle_beta   90.00
_cell.angle_gamma   90.00
#
_symmetry.space_group_name_H-M   'P 1'
#
loop_
_entity.id
_entity.type
_entity.pdbx_description
1 polymer ?
#
loop_
_entity_poly.entity_id
_entity_poly.type
_entity_poly.pdbx_seq_one_letter_code
_entity_poly.pdbx_strand_id
1 'polypeptide(L)'
;MVNAFRVAAMVAIILIAGAAGPLKAAAEPVVVRIELGQQRMTVRGGGVRYIWPVSTARRGMVTPLGSYRPNAMVRWHRSTLYRGAPMPHSIFFTGNYAIHGTTEIGRLGSRASHGCVRLHPANARRLFELVGDAGRSNTRIEVVR
;
A
#
# COMPACT_ATOMS: atom_id res chain seq x y z
N MET A 1 -55.84 63.62 4.67
CA MET A 1 -55.99 62.35 3.92
C MET A 1 -54.61 61.92 3.44
N VAL A 2 -54.15 60.78 3.96
CA VAL A 2 -53.10 59.85 3.49
C VAL A 2 -52.39 60.14 2.15
N ASN A 3 -51.05 60.10 2.12
CA ASN A 3 -50.33 58.89 1.71
C ASN A 3 -48.80 59.01 1.88
N ALA A 4 -48.23 58.17 2.74
CA ALA A 4 -46.79 57.95 2.83
C ALA A 4 -46.39 56.88 1.80
N PHE A 5 -45.60 57.25 0.79
CA PHE A 5 -44.92 56.28 -0.06
C PHE A 5 -43.72 55.72 0.71
N ARG A 6 -43.88 54.52 1.27
CA ARG A 6 -42.77 53.71 1.77
C ARG A 6 -42.31 52.79 0.63
N VAL A 7 -41.16 53.10 0.05
CA VAL A 7 -40.44 52.19 -0.84
C VAL A 7 -39.93 51.02 0.00
N ALA A 8 -40.53 49.85 -0.17
CA ALA A 8 -40.05 48.63 0.44
C ALA A 8 -38.85 48.10 -0.37
N ALA A 9 -37.66 48.15 0.22
CA ALA A 9 -36.49 47.46 -0.32
C ALA A 9 -36.61 45.96 0.01
N MET A 10 -36.88 45.12 -0.98
CA MET A 10 -36.75 43.67 -0.86
C MET A 10 -35.27 43.31 -0.86
N VAL A 11 -34.77 42.84 0.29
CA VAL A 11 -33.48 42.14 0.38
C VAL A 11 -33.74 40.68 0.01
N ALA A 12 -33.33 40.28 -1.19
CA ALA A 12 -33.31 38.87 -1.57
C ALA A 12 -32.10 38.20 -0.91
N ILE A 13 -32.32 37.47 0.19
CA ILE A 13 -31.32 36.60 0.79
C ILE A 13 -31.26 35.33 -0.05
N ILE A 14 -30.26 35.23 -0.94
CA ILE A 14 -29.95 33.99 -1.64
C ILE A 14 -29.20 33.09 -0.65
N LEU A 15 -29.92 32.18 0.00
CA LEU A 15 -29.33 31.07 0.75
C LEU A 15 -28.74 30.06 -0.24
N ILE A 16 -27.44 30.18 -0.55
CA ILE A 16 -26.70 29.08 -1.17
C ILE A 16 -26.54 27.99 -0.11
N ALA A 17 -27.50 27.07 -0.05
CA ALA A 17 -27.36 25.83 0.69
C ALA A 17 -26.33 24.95 -0.05
N GLY A 18 -25.05 25.16 0.27
CA GLY A 18 -23.98 24.27 -0.18
C GLY A 18 -24.22 22.87 0.39
N ALA A 19 -24.56 21.91 -0.47
CA ALA A 19 -24.65 20.52 -0.10
C ALA A 19 -23.25 19.99 0.29
N ALA A 20 -22.90 20.11 1.58
CA ALA A 20 -21.77 19.41 2.15
C ALA A 20 -22.13 17.92 2.23
N GLY A 21 -21.89 17.19 1.14
CA GLY A 21 -21.92 15.73 1.17
C GLY A 21 -20.92 15.20 2.21
N PRO A 22 -21.15 14.01 2.80
CA PRO A 22 -20.26 13.47 3.82
C PRO A 22 -18.85 13.33 3.22
N LEU A 23 -17.87 14.02 3.84
CA LEU A 23 -16.46 13.75 3.61
C LEU A 23 -16.21 12.30 4.02
N LYS A 24 -16.02 11.40 3.05
CA LYS A 24 -15.47 10.07 3.34
C LYS A 24 -14.15 10.28 4.06
N ALA A 25 -14.05 9.84 5.31
CA ALA A 25 -12.79 9.79 6.02
C ALA A 25 -11.76 9.07 5.15
N ALA A 26 -10.61 9.70 4.93
CA ALA A 26 -9.54 9.07 4.17
C ALA A 26 -9.16 7.76 4.86
N ALA A 27 -9.07 6.66 4.09
CA ALA A 27 -8.63 5.38 4.62
C ALA A 27 -7.26 5.55 5.28
N GLU A 28 -7.06 4.92 6.45
CA GLU A 28 -5.77 4.97 7.14
C GLU A 28 -4.66 4.47 6.19
N PRO A 29 -3.54 5.21 6.03
CA PRO A 29 -2.46 4.79 5.15
C PRO A 29 -1.88 3.44 5.57
N VAL A 30 -1.56 2.59 4.59
CA VAL A 30 -0.84 1.33 4.84
C VAL A 30 0.66 1.59 4.73
N VAL A 31 1.40 1.31 5.79
CA VAL A 31 2.85 1.41 5.84
C VAL A 31 3.46 0.03 5.96
N VAL A 32 4.26 -0.35 4.97
CA VAL A 32 5.00 -1.62 4.90
C VAL A 32 6.48 -1.31 5.08
N ARG A 33 7.03 -1.60 6.25
CA ARG A 33 8.45 -1.37 6.57
C ARG A 33 9.22 -2.68 6.54
N ILE A 34 10.26 -2.74 5.74
CA ILE A 34 11.07 -3.92 5.44
C ILE A 34 12.48 -3.67 5.94
N GLU A 35 12.85 -4.40 6.99
CA GLU A 35 14.12 -4.31 7.69
C GLU A 35 15.05 -5.40 7.16
N LEU A 36 16.05 -5.01 6.37
CA LEU A 36 16.90 -5.97 5.69
C LEU A 36 17.82 -6.72 6.68
N GLY A 37 18.37 -6.07 7.70
CA GLY A 37 19.24 -6.68 8.70
C GLY A 37 18.52 -7.75 9.52
N GLN A 38 17.29 -7.46 9.91
CA GLN A 38 16.44 -8.30 10.76
C GLN A 38 15.64 -9.33 9.95
N GLN A 39 15.69 -9.27 8.61
CA GLN A 39 14.86 -10.09 7.71
C GLN A 39 13.39 -10.08 8.14
N ARG A 40 12.87 -8.86 8.37
CA ARG A 40 11.53 -8.67 8.93
C ARG A 40 10.74 -7.62 8.16
N MET A 41 9.44 -7.84 8.07
CA MET A 41 8.48 -6.86 7.59
C MET A 41 7.51 -6.50 8.72
N THR A 42 7.34 -5.21 8.97
CA THR A 42 6.26 -4.68 9.80
C THR A 42 5.23 -4.01 8.89
N VAL A 43 3.97 -4.36 9.05
CA VAL A 43 2.85 -3.74 8.33
C VAL A 43 1.97 -3.02 9.35
N ARG A 44 1.58 -1.79 9.06
CA ARG A 44 0.63 -0.98 9.84
C ARG A 44 -0.40 -0.36 8.91
N GLY A 45 -1.65 -0.24 9.34
CA GLY A 45 -2.73 0.40 8.60
C GLY A 45 -4.00 -0.44 8.62
N GLY A 46 -5.16 0.22 8.54
CA GLY A 46 -6.46 -0.44 8.67
C GLY A 46 -6.73 -0.94 10.10
N GLY A 47 -6.20 -0.24 11.11
CA GLY A 47 -6.34 -0.59 12.53
C GLY A 47 -5.55 -1.82 12.97
N VAL A 48 -4.70 -2.39 12.11
CA VAL A 48 -3.93 -3.61 12.40
C VAL A 48 -2.42 -3.39 12.33
N ARG A 49 -1.68 -4.23 13.06
CA ARG A 49 -0.22 -4.33 12.96
C ARG A 49 0.21 -5.77 12.80
N TYR A 50 1.02 -6.05 11.79
CA TYR A 50 1.63 -7.35 11.55
C TYR A 50 3.16 -7.27 11.61
N ILE A 51 3.79 -8.38 12.01
CA ILE A 51 5.23 -8.58 11.96
C ILE A 51 5.48 -9.95 11.36
N TRP A 52 6.19 -10.01 10.24
CA TRP A 52 6.44 -11.25 9.50
C TRP A 52 7.92 -11.43 9.18
N PRO A 53 8.44 -12.67 9.24
CA PRO A 53 9.75 -12.97 8.66
C PRO A 53 9.67 -12.83 7.14
N VAL A 54 10.71 -12.26 6.55
CA VAL A 54 10.87 -12.17 5.10
C VAL A 54 12.15 -12.86 4.66
N SER A 55 12.27 -13.12 3.36
CA SER A 55 13.55 -13.46 2.76
C SER A 55 13.88 -12.50 1.63
N THR A 56 14.94 -11.72 1.82
CA THR A 56 15.41 -10.70 0.86
C THR A 56 16.69 -11.15 0.15
N ALA A 57 17.34 -10.23 -0.58
CA ALA A 57 18.49 -10.52 -1.42
C ALA A 57 19.63 -11.24 -0.66
N ARG A 58 20.11 -12.34 -1.26
CA ARG A 58 21.34 -13.04 -0.82
C ARG A 58 22.60 -12.22 -1.07
N ARG A 59 23.71 -12.67 -0.50
CA ARG A 59 25.04 -12.09 -0.76
C ARG A 59 25.32 -12.03 -2.27
N GLY A 60 25.76 -10.87 -2.74
CA GLY A 60 25.99 -10.60 -4.16
C GLY A 60 24.77 -10.10 -4.94
N MET A 61 23.59 -10.01 -4.30
CA MET A 61 22.37 -9.42 -4.86
C MET A 61 21.90 -8.25 -3.98
N VAL A 62 21.00 -7.42 -4.50
CA VAL A 62 20.49 -6.23 -3.81
C VAL A 62 18.96 -6.25 -3.73
N THR A 63 18.43 -5.94 -2.54
CA THR A 63 17.06 -5.42 -2.40
C THR A 63 17.19 -3.91 -2.25
N PRO A 64 16.67 -3.10 -3.19
CA PRO A 64 16.95 -1.68 -3.24
C PRO A 64 16.35 -0.95 -2.03
N LEU A 65 17.19 -0.15 -1.34
CA LEU A 65 16.77 0.70 -0.23
C LEU A 65 15.99 1.90 -0.75
N GLY A 66 14.99 2.35 0.01
CA GLY A 66 14.24 3.55 -0.35
C GLY A 66 12.81 3.56 0.18
N SER A 67 12.07 4.60 -0.20
CA SER A 67 10.64 4.71 0.05
C SER A 67 9.90 4.70 -1.28
N TYR A 68 8.94 3.79 -1.40
CA TYR A 68 8.24 3.47 -2.63
C TYR A 68 6.73 3.48 -2.43
N ARG A 69 6.00 3.46 -3.55
CA ARG A 69 4.60 3.10 -3.60
C ARG A 69 4.43 1.84 -4.45
N PRO A 70 3.41 1.01 -4.19
CA PRO A 70 3.05 -0.05 -5.12
C PRO A 70 2.83 0.50 -6.53
N ASN A 71 3.54 -0.01 -7.54
CA ASN A 71 3.34 0.38 -8.93
C ASN A 71 2.33 -0.55 -9.63
N ALA A 72 2.34 -1.84 -9.32
CA ALA A 72 1.45 -2.84 -9.88
C ALA A 72 1.16 -3.95 -8.86
N MET A 73 -0.03 -4.55 -8.98
CA MET A 73 -0.48 -5.65 -8.13
C MET A 73 -1.00 -6.77 -9.01
N VAL A 74 -0.42 -7.97 -8.88
CA VAL A 74 -0.76 -9.13 -9.70
C VAL A 74 -1.01 -10.32 -8.79
N ARG A 75 -2.23 -10.86 -8.79
CA ARG A 75 -2.63 -11.98 -7.92
C ARG A 75 -1.84 -13.25 -8.21
N TRP A 76 -1.61 -13.55 -9.49
CA TRP A 76 -0.88 -14.74 -9.94
C TRP A 76 0.20 -14.36 -10.95
N HIS A 77 1.38 -14.00 -10.46
CA HIS A 77 2.51 -13.68 -11.33
C HIS A 77 3.46 -14.88 -11.46
N ARG A 78 4.03 -15.05 -12.65
CA ARG A 78 5.13 -15.98 -12.94
C ARG A 78 6.27 -15.18 -13.55
N SER A 79 7.44 -15.24 -12.93
CA SER A 79 8.59 -14.46 -13.38
C SER A 79 9.20 -15.04 -14.65
N THR A 80 9.22 -14.28 -15.74
CA THR A 80 9.93 -14.63 -16.98
C THR A 80 11.46 -14.63 -16.77
N LEU A 81 11.97 -13.71 -15.94
CA LEU A 81 13.39 -13.61 -15.58
C LEU A 81 13.90 -14.83 -14.81
N TYR A 82 13.02 -15.50 -14.06
CA TYR A 82 13.35 -16.68 -13.25
C TYR A 82 12.60 -17.93 -13.71
N ARG A 83 12.61 -18.20 -15.03
CA ARG A 83 12.12 -19.46 -15.63
C ARG A 83 10.70 -19.85 -15.19
N GLY A 84 9.80 -18.88 -15.07
CA GLY A 84 8.40 -19.10 -14.69
C GLY A 84 8.15 -19.31 -13.19
N ALA A 85 9.12 -18.95 -12.33
CA ALA A 85 9.00 -19.07 -10.88
C ALA A 85 7.70 -18.40 -10.36
N PRO A 86 6.93 -19.08 -9.50
CA PRO A 86 5.66 -18.56 -9.00
C PRO A 86 5.89 -17.42 -8.00
N MET A 87 5.16 -16.32 -8.21
CA MET A 87 5.14 -15.13 -7.34
C MET A 87 3.69 -14.74 -7.03
N PRO A 88 2.96 -15.56 -6.25
CA PRO A 88 1.57 -15.26 -5.90
C PRO A 88 1.48 -13.97 -5.08
N HIS A 89 0.40 -13.22 -5.27
CA HIS A 89 0.11 -11.96 -4.58
C HIS A 89 1.25 -10.95 -4.69
N SER A 90 1.74 -10.75 -5.90
CA SER A 90 2.86 -9.83 -6.17
C SER A 90 2.43 -8.38 -6.05
N ILE A 91 3.18 -7.61 -5.27
CA ILE A 91 3.11 -6.15 -5.15
C ILE A 91 4.46 -5.61 -5.62
N PHE A 92 4.50 -5.16 -6.88
CA PHE A 92 5.69 -4.53 -7.44
C PHE A 92 5.83 -3.11 -6.88
N PHE A 93 7.06 -2.65 -6.68
CA PHE A 93 7.30 -1.33 -6.08
C PHE A 93 8.45 -0.54 -6.72
N THR A 94 9.37 -1.19 -7.44
CA THR A 94 10.38 -0.52 -8.27
C THR A 94 10.93 -1.50 -9.30
N GLY A 95 11.01 -1.11 -10.58
CA GLY A 95 11.45 -2.01 -11.66
C GLY A 95 10.78 -3.39 -11.60
N ASN A 96 11.60 -4.45 -11.54
CA ASN A 96 11.17 -5.84 -11.39
C ASN A 96 11.15 -6.35 -9.93
N TYR A 97 11.31 -5.46 -8.94
CA TYR A 97 11.32 -5.82 -7.52
C TYR A 97 9.90 -5.81 -6.96
N ALA A 98 9.54 -6.90 -6.29
CA ALA A 98 8.22 -7.11 -5.71
C ALA A 98 8.28 -7.69 -4.30
N ILE A 99 7.22 -7.45 -3.55
CA ILE A 99 6.83 -8.27 -2.40
C ILE A 99 5.91 -9.38 -2.92
N HIS A 100 6.16 -10.64 -2.60
CA HIS A 100 5.33 -11.75 -3.07
C HIS A 100 5.43 -12.99 -2.18
N GLY A 101 4.47 -13.91 -2.32
CA GLY A 101 4.52 -15.21 -1.67
C GLY A 101 5.59 -16.13 -2.27
N THR A 102 6.11 -17.07 -1.47
CA THR A 102 7.11 -18.06 -1.92
C THR A 102 6.75 -19.48 -1.49
N THR A 103 7.25 -20.47 -2.23
CA THR A 103 7.26 -21.89 -1.83
C THR A 103 8.47 -22.24 -0.97
N GLU A 104 9.53 -21.44 -0.96
CA GLU A 104 10.73 -21.64 -0.15
C GLU A 104 10.54 -21.16 1.30
N ILE A 105 9.51 -21.68 1.98
CA ILE A 105 9.09 -21.23 3.31
C ILE A 105 10.23 -21.35 4.33
N GLY A 106 11.03 -22.43 4.26
CA GLY A 106 12.18 -22.65 5.15
C GLY A 106 13.32 -21.63 5.01
N ARG A 107 13.25 -20.70 4.03
CA ARG A 107 14.22 -19.60 3.88
C ARG A 107 13.76 -18.29 4.52
N LEU A 108 12.51 -18.17 4.97
CA LEU A 108 12.00 -16.96 5.62
C LEU A 108 12.77 -16.70 6.93
N GLY A 109 13.14 -15.44 7.16
CA GLY A 109 14.05 -15.03 8.24
C GLY A 109 15.53 -15.03 7.85
N SER A 110 15.85 -15.46 6.62
CA SER A 110 17.22 -15.44 6.08
C SER A 110 17.26 -14.86 4.67
N ARG A 111 18.44 -14.38 4.25
CA ARG A 111 18.68 -13.85 2.91
C ARG A 111 18.86 -14.97 1.89
N ALA A 112 17.99 -15.07 0.90
CA ALA A 112 18.12 -16.08 -0.15
C ALA A 112 17.50 -15.69 -1.52
N SER A 113 16.82 -14.54 -1.65
CA SER A 113 16.21 -14.12 -2.91
C SER A 113 17.22 -13.47 -3.86
N HIS A 114 16.77 -13.18 -5.09
CA HIS A 114 17.50 -12.39 -6.08
C HIS A 114 17.26 -10.87 -5.97
N GLY A 115 16.50 -10.42 -4.97
CA GLY A 115 16.17 -9.00 -4.81
C GLY A 115 14.77 -8.77 -4.25
N CYS A 116 13.79 -9.53 -4.74
CA CYS A 116 12.41 -9.48 -4.24
C CYS A 116 12.32 -9.80 -2.74
N VAL A 117 11.26 -9.32 -2.11
CA VAL A 117 10.96 -9.58 -0.70
C VAL A 117 9.95 -10.71 -0.63
N ARG A 118 10.41 -11.88 -0.21
CA ARG A 118 9.57 -13.09 -0.13
C ARG A 118 8.85 -13.15 1.21
N LEU A 119 7.57 -13.49 1.17
CA LEU A 119 6.71 -13.73 2.30
C LEU A 119 6.14 -15.15 2.27
N HIS A 120 5.67 -15.61 3.43
CA HIS A 120 4.77 -16.76 3.46
C HIS A 120 3.52 -16.47 2.59
N PRO A 121 2.99 -17.43 1.80
CA PRO A 121 1.86 -17.19 0.90
C PRO A 121 0.63 -16.57 1.58
N ALA A 122 0.30 -17.00 2.80
CA ALA A 122 -0.80 -16.42 3.58
C ALA A 122 -0.56 -14.93 3.92
N ASN A 123 0.67 -14.56 4.28
CA ASN A 123 1.03 -13.18 4.60
C ASN A 123 1.04 -12.31 3.35
N ALA A 124 1.52 -12.85 2.22
CA ALA A 124 1.48 -12.16 0.93
C ALA A 124 0.03 -11.88 0.50
N ARG A 125 -0.87 -12.86 0.63
CA ARG A 125 -2.30 -12.67 0.39
C ARG A 125 -2.89 -11.58 1.28
N ARG A 126 -2.63 -11.65 2.59
CA ARG A 126 -3.15 -10.68 3.55
C ARG A 126 -2.68 -9.26 3.25
N LEU A 127 -1.40 -9.09 2.93
CA LEU A 127 -0.84 -7.81 2.53
C LEU A 127 -1.48 -7.29 1.23
N PHE A 128 -1.65 -8.18 0.25
CA PHE A 128 -2.25 -7.83 -1.03
C PHE A 128 -3.68 -7.32 -0.88
N GLU A 129 -4.48 -7.98 -0.04
CA GLU A 129 -5.84 -7.52 0.28
C GLU A 129 -5.80 -6.17 1.00
N LEU A 130 -4.96 -6.01 2.03
CA LEU A 130 -4.83 -4.76 2.78
C LEU A 130 -4.42 -3.56 1.89
N VAL A 131 -3.47 -3.76 0.98
CA VAL A 131 -3.04 -2.73 0.02
C VAL A 131 -4.10 -2.48 -1.06
N GLY A 132 -4.87 -3.52 -1.43
CA GLY A 132 -6.01 -3.38 -2.34
C GLY A 132 -7.11 -2.51 -1.76
N ASP A 133 -7.44 -2.72 -0.49
CA ASP A 133 -8.47 -1.98 0.24
C ASP A 133 -8.06 -0.52 0.50
N ALA A 134 -6.81 -0.31 0.93
CA ALA A 134 -6.29 1.04 1.19
C ALA A 134 -6.00 1.83 -0.10
N GLY A 135 -5.66 1.13 -1.18
CA GLY A 135 -5.24 1.70 -2.46
C GLY A 135 -3.74 1.95 -2.54
N ARG A 136 -3.19 1.80 -3.75
CA ARG A 136 -1.75 1.94 -4.04
C ARG A 136 -1.20 3.33 -3.69
N SER A 137 -1.96 4.40 -3.98
CA SER A 137 -1.55 5.79 -3.69
C SER A 137 -1.45 6.07 -2.19
N ASN A 138 -2.25 5.37 -1.39
CA ASN A 138 -2.33 5.46 0.06
C ASN A 138 -1.48 4.38 0.77
N THR A 139 -0.58 3.73 0.04
CA THR A 139 0.34 2.73 0.58
C THR A 139 1.78 3.20 0.43
N ARG A 140 2.58 3.07 1.48
CA ARG A 140 4.02 3.32 1.47
C ARG A 140 4.79 2.05 1.78
N ILE A 141 5.80 1.77 0.98
CA ILE A 141 6.76 0.67 1.19
C ILE A 141 8.11 1.29 1.53
N GLU A 142 8.68 0.95 2.67
CA GLU A 142 9.97 1.46 3.16
C GLU A 142 10.95 0.30 3.27
N VAL A 143 12.01 0.33 2.48
CA VAL A 143 13.09 -0.65 2.56
C VAL A 143 14.27 0.02 3.24
N VAL A 144 14.61 -0.49 4.42
CA VAL A 144 15.63 0.06 5.31
C VAL A 144 16.66 -1.00 5.69
N ARG A 145 17.83 -0.58 6.16
CA ARG A 145 18.86 -1.51 6.63
C ARG A 145 18.42 -2.29 7.85
#